data_AF-A0A7V9UX37-F1
#
_entry.id   AF-A0A7V9UX37-F1
#
_cell.length_a   1.000
_cell.length_b   1.000
_cell.length_c   1.000
_cell.angle_alpha   90.00
_cell.angle_beta   90.00
_cell.angle_gamma   90.00
#
_symmetry.space_group_name_H-M   'P 1'
#
loop_
_entity.id
_entity.type
_entity.pdbx_description
1 polymer ?
#
loop_
_entity_poly.entity_id
_entity_poly.type
_entity_poly.pdbx_seq_one_letter_code
_entity_poly.pdbx_strand_id
1 'polypeptide(L)' 'MKQPIIADKRRYFLIIFLLIFSLSIHAQTKNFTRYVNPLIGTGGHGHTFPGATVPFGMVQLSPDT' A
#
# COMPACT_ATOMS: atom_id res chain seq x y z
N MET A 1 3.45 48.13 -22.74
CA MET A 1 3.94 46.76 -22.45
C MET A 1 3.33 46.31 -21.11
N LYS A 2 2.18 45.63 -21.12
CA LYS A 2 1.47 45.21 -19.89
C LYS A 2 0.86 43.81 -20.09
N GLN A 3 1.60 42.72 -19.94
CA GLN A 3 1.01 41.37 -19.78
C GLN A 3 1.84 40.30 -18.99
N PRO A 4 2.62 40.59 -17.92
CA PRO A 4 3.18 39.49 -17.10
C PRO A 4 2.26 39.02 -15.96
N ILE A 5 1.39 39.89 -15.43
CA ILE A 5 0.64 39.66 -14.18
C ILE A 5 -0.43 38.56 -14.29
N ILE A 6 -1.06 38.39 -15.46
CA ILE A 6 -2.10 37.37 -15.66
C ILE A 6 -1.51 35.96 -15.78
N ALA A 7 -0.30 35.83 -16.34
CA ALA A 7 0.41 34.56 -16.47
C ALA A 7 0.83 34.00 -15.10
N ASP A 8 1.30 34.86 -14.18
CA ASP A 8 1.65 34.45 -12.81
C ASP A 8 0.43 33.96 -12.02
N LYS A 9 -0.73 34.63 -12.15
CA LYS A 9 -1.97 34.16 -11.51
C LYS A 9 -2.38 32.76 -11.98
N ARG A 10 -2.20 32.41 -13.26
CA ARG A 10 -2.46 31.06 -13.77
C ARG A 10 -1.49 30.02 -13.21
N ARG A 11 -0.22 30.40 -12.97
CA ARG A 11 0.79 29.51 -12.36
C ARG A 11 0.46 29.19 -10.90
N TYR A 12 0.09 30.19 -10.10
CA TYR A 12 -0.34 29.97 -8.72
C TYR A 12 -1.59 29.08 -8.65
N PHE A 13 -2.55 29.30 -9.54
CA PHE A 13 -3.75 28.46 -9.63
C PHE A 13 -3.41 26.99 -9.94
N LEU A 14 -2.49 26.74 -10.89
CA LEU A 14 -2.04 25.39 -11.22
C LEU A 14 -1.28 24.72 -10.07
N ILE A 15 -0.42 25.45 -9.37
CA ILE A 15 0.33 24.92 -8.22
C ILE A 15 -0.63 24.53 -7.09
N ILE A 16 -1.61 25.38 -6.79
CA ILE A 16 -2.63 25.10 -5.77
C ILE A 16 -3.46 23.87 -6.17
N PHE A 17 -3.85 23.77 -7.44
CA PHE A 17 -4.59 22.62 -7.95
C PHE A 17 -3.79 21.31 -7.80
N LEU A 18 -2.50 21.31 -8.15
CA LEU A 18 -1.62 20.15 -8.01
C LEU A 18 -1.38 19.78 -6.54
N LEU A 19 -1.24 20.76 -5.65
CA LEU A 19 -1.08 20.54 -4.21
C LEU A 19 -2.31 19.87 -3.60
N ILE A 20 -3.52 20.35 -3.96
CA ILE A 20 -4.78 19.77 -3.52
C ILE A 20 -4.96 18.34 -4.07
N PHE A 21 -4.59 18.12 -5.34
CA PHE A 21 -4.67 16.80 -5.95
C PHE A 21 -3.76 15.76 -5.26
N SER A 22 -2.57 16.19 -4.80
CA SER A 22 -1.64 15.33 -4.06
C SER A 22 -2.20 14.81 -2.74
N LEU A 23 -3.12 15.54 -2.10
CA LEU A 23 -3.73 15.10 -0.83
C LEU A 23 -4.73 13.95 -1.01
N SER A 24 -5.24 13.77 -2.23
CA SER A 24 -6.30 12.79 -2.56
C SER A 24 -5.78 11.38 -2.89
N ILE A 25 -4.48 11.10 -2.79
CA ILE A 25 -3.85 9.86 -3.31
C ILE A 25 -3.99 8.63 -2.37
N HIS A 26 -4.73 8.72 -1.26
CA HIS A 26 -4.77 7.65 -0.26
C HIS A 26 -5.85 6.58 -0.54
N ALA A 27 -5.58 5.66 -1.49
CA ALA A 27 -6.54 4.60 -1.88
C ALA A 27 -6.53 3.33 -1.00
N GLN A 28 -5.43 3.05 -0.27
CA GLN A 28 -5.23 1.78 0.44
C GLN A 28 -4.94 2.01 1.93
N THR A 29 -5.98 2.31 2.71
CA THR A 29 -5.83 2.57 4.16
C THR A 29 -5.91 1.30 5.00
N LYS A 30 -6.47 0.21 4.47
CA LYS A 30 -6.73 -1.02 5.22
C LYS A 30 -5.73 -2.11 4.83
N ASN A 31 -4.87 -2.46 5.78
CA ASN A 31 -4.04 -3.66 5.70
C ASN A 31 -4.73 -4.80 6.47
N PHE A 32 -5.31 -5.77 5.76
CA PHE A 32 -5.97 -6.94 6.37
C PHE A 32 -4.98 -8.05 6.76
N THR A 33 -3.76 -8.07 6.22
CA THR A 33 -2.80 -9.14 6.53
C THR A 33 -2.38 -9.11 8.00
N ARG A 34 -2.55 -7.97 8.68
CA ARG A 34 -2.32 -7.81 10.13
C ARG A 34 -3.16 -8.74 11.01
N TYR A 35 -4.25 -9.31 10.48
CA TYR A 35 -5.12 -10.22 11.22
C TYR A 35 -4.68 -11.69 11.09
N VAL A 36 -3.72 -11.99 10.21
CA VAL A 36 -3.23 -13.35 9.99
C VAL A 36 -2.12 -13.66 11.00
N ASN A 37 -2.28 -14.75 11.75
CA ASN A 37 -1.22 -15.32 12.58
C ASN A 37 -0.79 -16.68 12.01
N PRO A 38 0.38 -16.77 11.34
CA PRO A 38 0.87 -18.01 10.72
C PRO A 38 1.14 -19.17 11.70
N LEU A 39 1.17 -18.92 13.01
CA LEU A 39 1.39 -19.96 14.03
C LEU A 39 0.09 -20.72 14.40
N ILE A 40 -1.08 -20.23 14.01
CA ILE A 40 -2.33 -20.93 14.27
C ILE A 40 -2.37 -22.21 13.41
N GLY A 41 -2.45 -23.36 14.08
CA GLY A 41 -2.49 -24.68 13.42
C GLY A 41 -1.12 -25.35 13.23
N THR A 42 -0.01 -24.74 13.66
CA THR A 42 1.33 -25.36 13.53
C THR A 42 1.61 -26.39 14.64
N GLY A 43 0.71 -26.53 15.62
CA GLY A 43 0.77 -27.55 16.68
C GLY A 43 0.17 -28.90 16.25
N GLY A 44 0.12 -29.85 17.20
CA GLY A 44 -0.06 -31.30 16.96
C GLY A 44 -1.05 -31.74 15.86
N HIS A 45 -2.27 -31.20 15.81
CA HIS A 45 -3.32 -31.66 14.88
C HIS A 45 -3.66 -30.68 13.75
N GLY A 46 -3.03 -29.51 13.70
CA GLY A 46 -3.41 -28.49 12.71
C GLY A 46 -2.76 -28.69 11.33
N HIS A 47 -1.56 -29.28 11.31
CA HIS A 47 -0.81 -29.57 10.08
C HIS A 47 -0.59 -28.35 9.17
N THR A 48 -0.51 -27.15 9.75
CA THR A 48 -0.10 -25.94 9.03
C THR A 48 1.39 -25.63 9.28
N PHE A 49 1.96 -24.71 8.49
CA PHE A 49 3.34 -24.28 8.63
C PHE A 49 3.42 -22.74 8.61
N PRO A 50 4.35 -22.11 9.36
CA PRO A 50 4.41 -20.65 9.50
C PRO A 50 5.26 -19.96 8.42
N GLY A 51 5.59 -20.68 7.34
CA GLY A 51 6.43 -20.22 6.25
C GLY A 51 5.78 -19.17 5.35
N ALA A 52 6.62 -18.43 4.62
CA ALA A 52 6.17 -17.42 3.66
C ALA A 52 5.65 -18.07 2.37
N THR A 53 4.45 -17.67 1.94
CA THR A 53 3.88 -18.04 0.66
C THR A 53 2.93 -16.94 0.15
N VAL A 54 2.71 -16.91 -1.16
CA VAL A 54 1.65 -16.10 -1.79
C VAL A 54 0.43 -16.97 -2.05
N PRO A 55 -0.78 -16.41 -2.22
CA PRO A 55 -1.96 -17.19 -2.56
C PRO A 55 -1.71 -18.09 -3.78
N PHE A 56 -1.82 -19.41 -3.60
CA PHE A 56 -1.58 -20.44 -4.63
C PHE A 56 -0.17 -20.43 -5.24
N GLY A 57 0.83 -19.94 -4.51
CA GLY A 57 2.22 -19.92 -4.96
C GLY A 57 2.82 -21.32 -5.18
N MET A 58 3.72 -21.44 -6.15
CA MET A 58 4.42 -22.70 -6.44
C MET A 58 5.46 -23.09 -5.38
N VAL A 59 5.92 -22.14 -4.56
CA VAL A 59 6.98 -22.33 -3.57
C VAL A 59 6.47 -21.96 -2.18
N GLN A 60 6.76 -22.83 -1.22
CA GLN A 60 6.41 -22.65 0.19
C GLN A 60 7.71 -22.74 1.00
N LEU A 61 8.30 -21.59 1.32
CA LEU A 61 9.55 -21.53 2.09
C LEU A 61 9.21 -21.45 3.58
N SER A 62 9.58 -22.49 4.34
CA SER A 62 9.26 -22.61 5.76
C SER A 62 10.45 -23.18 6.53
N PRO A 63 10.61 -22.87 7.84
CA PRO A 63 11.46 -23.66 8.71
C PRO A 63 10.98 -25.11 8.77
N ASP A 64 11.95 -26.01 8.89
CA ASP A 64 11.77 -27.43 9.18
C ASP A 64 12.19 -27.70 10.62
N THR A 65 11.50 -28.59 11.32
CA THR A 65 11.71 -28.90 12.75
C THR A 65 11.52 -30.37 13.03
#